data_AF-A0A4R9BK55-F1
#
_entry.id   AF-A0A4R9BK55-F1
#
_cell.length_a   1.000
_cell.length_b   1.000
_cell.length_c   1.000
_cell.angle_alpha   90.00
_cell.angle_beta   90.00
_cell.angle_gamma   90.00
#
_symmetry.space_group_name_H-M   'P 1'
#
loop_
_entity.id
_entity.type
_entity.pdbx_description
1 polymer ?
#
loop_
_entity_poly.entity_id
_entity_poly.type
_entity_poly.pdbx_seq_one_letter_code
_entity_poly.pdbx_strand_id
1 'polypeptide(L)'
;MVVLLVIGSAVGLWRAAGASMAAKPKVSSASLAPAVMTEDVQSDAPMDALMAELARNQPLYAAVHEARVLRGRDVSEWLFEVKRLKAEGQLEEALALAYECSDTQERSHAIFAQITRDGVPMRTSPYWSKDIAIILRKMKDYDAEVGYLEEKLDADPENMEINARLSKARVLAAKDAAL
;
A
#
# COMPACT_ATOMS: atom_id res chain seq x y z
N MET A 1 -63.52 16.91 -4.68
CA MET A 1 -64.08 15.85 -3.81
C MET A 1 -62.92 15.00 -3.32
N VAL A 2 -62.38 15.26 -2.12
CA VAL A 2 -62.53 14.47 -0.86
C VAL A 2 -62.04 13.01 -1.10
N VAL A 3 -61.02 12.44 -0.45
CA VAL A 3 -60.62 12.42 0.97
C VAL A 3 -59.10 12.10 1.10
N LEU A 4 -58.42 12.83 2.00
CA LEU A 4 -57.12 12.49 2.61
C LEU A 4 -57.28 11.34 3.62
N LEU A 5 -56.36 10.36 3.63
CA LEU A 5 -56.17 9.52 4.82
C LEU A 5 -54.72 9.58 5.29
N VAL A 6 -54.50 10.45 6.27
CA VAL A 6 -53.38 10.43 7.21
C VAL A 6 -53.80 9.53 8.38
N ILE A 7 -52.97 8.56 8.75
CA ILE A 7 -53.07 7.88 10.05
C ILE A 7 -51.71 8.03 10.72
N GLY A 8 -51.73 8.66 11.90
CA GLY A 8 -50.57 8.87 12.75
C GLY A 8 -50.47 7.89 13.92
N SER A 9 -49.29 7.98 14.55
CA SER A 9 -49.01 7.97 15.99
C SER A 9 -49.37 6.75 16.86
N ALA A 10 -48.33 6.17 17.47
CA ALA A 10 -48.23 5.83 18.91
C ALA A 10 -46.77 5.39 19.18
N VAL A 11 -45.89 6.21 19.76
CA VAL A 11 -45.63 6.36 21.22
C VAL A 11 -45.85 5.07 22.01
N GLY A 12 -44.73 4.46 22.41
CA GLY A 12 -44.66 3.41 23.41
C GLY A 12 -43.26 3.39 24.05
N LEU A 13 -43.10 4.18 25.12
CA LEU A 13 -42.13 3.91 26.19
C LEU A 13 -42.24 2.44 26.59
N TRP A 14 -41.15 1.77 27.00
CA TRP A 14 -41.12 0.90 28.19
C TRP A 14 -39.67 0.58 28.58
N ARG A 15 -39.37 1.00 29.81
CA ARG A 15 -38.39 0.59 30.84
C ARG A 15 -37.16 -0.28 30.51
N ALA A 16 -36.06 0.24 31.06
CA ALA A 16 -34.86 -0.43 31.54
C ALA A 16 -35.08 -1.81 32.19
N ALA A 17 -34.20 -2.75 31.84
CA ALA A 17 -33.87 -3.92 32.65
C ALA A 17 -32.42 -4.34 32.39
N GLY A 18 -31.70 -4.62 33.46
CA GLY A 18 -30.67 -5.65 33.47
C GLY A 18 -29.25 -5.21 33.13
N ALA A 19 -28.55 -4.71 34.16
CA ALA A 19 -27.11 -4.83 34.24
C ALA A 19 -26.69 -6.31 34.03
N SER A 20 -25.81 -6.55 33.08
CA SER A 20 -24.93 -7.72 33.08
C SER A 20 -23.52 -7.23 32.79
N MET A 21 -22.85 -6.77 33.84
CA MET A 21 -21.40 -6.63 33.83
C MET A 21 -20.83 -8.05 33.83
N ALA A 22 -20.61 -8.59 32.63
CA ALA A 22 -19.78 -9.77 32.46
C ALA A 22 -18.38 -9.44 33.01
N ALA A 23 -18.04 -10.11 34.11
CA ALA A 23 -16.73 -10.02 34.74
C ALA A 23 -15.65 -10.31 33.69
N LYS A 24 -14.82 -9.31 33.39
CA LYS A 24 -13.61 -9.50 32.59
C LYS A 24 -12.73 -10.52 33.31
N PRO A 25 -12.28 -11.60 32.66
CA PRO A 25 -11.32 -12.50 33.26
C PRO A 25 -10.03 -11.72 33.57
N LYS A 26 -9.60 -11.77 34.84
CA LYS A 26 -8.28 -11.34 35.29
C LYS A 26 -7.25 -12.17 34.51
N VAL A 27 -6.65 -11.58 33.48
CA VAL A 27 -5.48 -12.16 32.84
C VAL A 27 -4.35 -12.05 33.85
N SER A 28 -3.99 -13.20 34.42
CA SER A 28 -2.82 -13.37 35.26
C SER A 28 -1.60 -12.87 34.48
N SER A 29 -0.91 -11.90 35.05
CA SER A 29 0.39 -11.41 34.59
C SER A 29 1.42 -12.51 34.81
N ALA A 30 1.42 -13.52 33.92
CA ALA A 30 2.54 -14.41 33.75
C ALA A 30 3.67 -13.58 33.14
N SER A 31 4.68 -13.34 33.96
CA SER A 31 5.96 -12.75 33.60
C SER A 31 6.55 -13.47 32.39
N LEU A 32 6.38 -12.88 31.21
CA LEU A 32 7.19 -13.18 30.04
C LEU A 32 8.53 -12.48 30.26
N ALA A 33 9.53 -13.23 30.72
CA ALA A 33 10.90 -12.78 30.68
C ALA A 33 11.21 -12.31 29.24
N PRO A 34 11.79 -11.11 29.04
CA PRO A 34 12.26 -10.75 27.72
C PRO A 34 13.37 -11.72 27.34
N ALA A 35 13.10 -12.59 26.38
CA ALA A 35 14.15 -13.25 25.64
C ALA A 35 14.90 -12.13 24.89
N VAL A 36 15.92 -11.60 25.54
CA VAL A 36 16.91 -10.71 24.94
C VAL A 36 17.66 -11.57 23.93
N MET A 37 17.12 -11.66 22.71
CA MET A 37 17.86 -12.04 21.53
C MET A 37 18.65 -10.80 21.10
N THR A 38 19.68 -10.45 21.87
CA THR A 38 20.80 -9.67 21.35
C THR A 38 21.65 -10.64 20.55
N GLU A 39 21.21 -10.94 19.32
CA GLU A 39 22.20 -11.25 18.30
C GLU A 39 22.97 -9.95 18.08
N ASP A 40 24.04 -9.79 18.85
CA ASP A 40 25.11 -8.85 18.55
C ASP A 40 25.62 -9.25 17.17
N VAL A 41 25.05 -8.66 16.12
CA VAL A 41 25.62 -8.69 14.77
C VAL A 41 26.85 -7.79 14.82
N GLN A 42 27.88 -8.23 15.55
CA GLN A 42 29.24 -7.71 15.43
C GLN A 42 29.74 -8.16 14.07
N SER A 43 29.55 -7.28 13.08
CA SER A 43 30.26 -7.38 11.81
C SER A 43 31.75 -7.27 12.11
N ASP A 44 32.45 -8.40 12.15
CA ASP A 44 33.92 -8.49 12.25
C ASP A 44 34.64 -7.91 11.01
N ALA A 45 33.90 -7.40 10.02
CA ALA A 45 34.50 -6.73 8.88
C ALA A 45 35.31 -5.52 9.39
N PRO A 46 36.63 -5.49 9.13
CA PRO A 46 37.44 -4.33 9.49
C PRO A 46 36.85 -3.10 8.80
N MET A 47 36.81 -1.96 9.50
CA MET A 47 36.25 -0.70 9.00
C MET A 47 36.77 -0.36 7.58
N ASP A 48 38.02 -0.69 7.29
CA ASP A 48 38.64 -0.51 5.97
C ASP A 48 37.94 -1.30 4.85
N ALA A 49 37.48 -2.52 5.12
CA ALA A 49 36.73 -3.33 4.16
C ALA A 49 35.33 -2.73 3.89
N LEU A 50 34.66 -2.23 4.94
CA LEU A 50 33.38 -1.53 4.79
C LEU A 50 33.55 -0.24 3.99
N MET A 51 34.57 0.56 4.29
CA MET A 51 34.86 1.81 3.56
C MET A 51 35.24 1.54 2.10
N ALA A 52 35.99 0.47 1.82
CA ALA A 52 36.31 0.08 0.44
C ALA A 52 35.07 -0.42 -0.32
N GLU A 53 34.14 -1.12 0.34
CA GLU A 53 32.88 -1.57 -0.26
C GLU A 53 31.93 -0.39 -0.52
N LEU A 54 31.81 0.55 0.42
CA LEU A 54 31.07 1.80 0.22
C LEU A 54 31.65 2.62 -0.94
N ALA A 55 32.97 2.82 -0.98
CA ALA A 55 33.63 3.56 -2.05
C ALA A 55 33.41 2.90 -3.43
N ARG A 56 33.43 1.57 -3.49
CA ARG A 56 33.13 0.80 -4.70
C ARG A 56 31.69 0.99 -5.18
N ASN A 57 30.75 1.07 -4.25
CA ASN A 57 29.32 1.19 -4.54
C ASN A 57 28.84 2.65 -4.67
N GLN A 58 29.69 3.63 -4.34
CA GLN A 58 29.35 5.06 -4.40
C GLN A 58 28.76 5.50 -5.76
N PRO A 59 29.29 5.08 -6.93
CA PRO A 59 28.70 5.44 -8.22
C PRO A 59 27.29 4.85 -8.42
N LEU A 60 27.03 3.66 -7.88
CA LEU A 60 25.71 3.03 -7.95
C LEU A 60 24.71 3.77 -7.06
N TYR A 61 25.09 4.20 -5.85
CA TYR A 61 24.22 5.03 -5.02
C TYR A 61 23.87 6.37 -5.70
N ALA A 62 24.83 7.00 -6.37
CA ALA A 62 24.57 8.20 -7.17
C ALA A 62 23.59 7.90 -8.31
N ALA A 63 23.81 6.81 -9.06
CA ALA A 63 22.92 6.39 -10.14
C ALA A 63 21.50 6.04 -9.65
N VAL A 64 21.35 5.43 -8.48
CA VAL A 64 20.04 5.20 -7.84
C VAL A 64 19.36 6.53 -7.56
N HIS A 65 20.08 7.50 -7.00
CA HIS A 65 19.51 8.81 -6.68
C HIS A 65 19.08 9.56 -7.95
N GLU A 66 19.92 9.56 -8.98
CA GLU A 66 19.59 10.15 -10.28
C GLU A 66 18.38 9.48 -10.93
N ALA A 67 18.29 8.15 -10.85
CA ALA A 67 17.16 7.38 -11.38
C ALA A 67 15.85 7.61 -10.62
N ARG A 68 15.88 8.18 -9.41
CA ARG A 68 14.68 8.57 -8.64
C ARG A 68 14.15 9.94 -9.04
N VAL A 69 14.84 10.69 -9.90
CA VAL A 69 14.42 12.04 -10.29
C VAL A 69 13.38 11.95 -11.42
N LEU A 70 12.17 12.40 -11.15
CA LEU A 70 11.09 12.56 -12.11
C LEU A 70 10.78 14.05 -12.28
N ARG A 71 10.91 14.56 -13.50
CA ARG A 71 10.64 15.97 -13.87
C ARG A 71 11.33 16.97 -12.90
N GLY A 72 12.57 16.67 -12.52
CA GLY A 72 13.41 17.53 -11.66
C GLY A 72 13.16 17.41 -10.14
N ARG A 73 12.34 16.45 -9.67
CA ARG A 73 12.05 16.21 -8.24
C ARG A 73 12.21 14.74 -7.87
N ASP A 74 12.47 14.41 -6.61
CA ASP A 74 12.48 12.99 -6.19
C ASP A 74 11.08 12.39 -6.35
N VAL A 75 11.01 11.15 -6.83
CA VAL A 75 9.75 10.43 -7.07
C VAL A 75 8.82 10.45 -5.86
N SER A 76 9.35 10.40 -4.64
CA SER A 76 8.53 10.41 -3.42
C SER A 76 7.77 11.73 -3.17
N GLU A 77 8.25 12.84 -3.73
CA GLU A 77 7.59 14.15 -3.59
C GLU A 77 6.28 14.23 -4.38
N TRP A 78 6.14 13.43 -5.44
CA TRP A 78 4.95 13.40 -6.29
C TRP A 78 3.73 12.77 -5.60
N LEU A 79 3.90 12.15 -4.44
CA LEU A 79 2.80 11.54 -3.69
C LEU A 79 1.73 12.58 -3.32
N PHE A 80 2.15 13.79 -2.94
CA PHE A 80 1.21 14.87 -2.59
C PHE A 80 0.44 15.36 -3.81
N GLU A 81 1.10 15.40 -4.97
CA GLU A 81 0.48 15.83 -6.22
C GLU A 81 -0.54 14.80 -6.72
N VAL A 82 -0.19 13.51 -6.72
CA VAL A 82 -1.15 12.43 -7.05
C VAL A 82 -2.36 12.47 -6.10
N LYS A 83 -2.14 12.70 -4.79
CA LYS A 83 -3.23 12.86 -3.83
C LYS A 83 -4.11 14.08 -4.14
N ARG A 84 -3.52 15.22 -4.52
CA ARG A 84 -4.23 16.43 -4.91
C ARG A 84 -5.10 16.19 -6.15
N LEU A 85 -4.53 15.65 -7.23
CA LEU A 85 -5.26 15.31 -8.46
C LEU A 85 -6.44 14.35 -8.20
N LYS A 86 -6.21 13.32 -7.37
CA LYS A 86 -7.26 12.37 -6.93
C LYS A 86 -8.39 13.02 -6.14
N ALA A 87 -8.11 14.09 -5.40
CA ALA A 87 -9.10 14.81 -4.60
C ALA A 87 -9.91 15.78 -5.46
N GLU A 88 -9.29 16.35 -6.48
CA GLU A 88 -9.92 17.27 -7.44
C GLU A 88 -10.69 16.55 -8.56
N GLY A 89 -10.64 15.22 -8.60
CA GLY A 89 -11.33 14.40 -9.61
C GLY A 89 -10.60 14.35 -10.96
N GLN A 90 -9.37 14.83 -11.03
CA GLN A 90 -8.47 14.74 -12.18
C GLN A 90 -7.82 13.35 -12.21
N LEU A 91 -8.64 12.32 -12.45
CA LEU A 91 -8.24 10.93 -12.25
C LEU A 91 -7.30 10.44 -13.35
N GLU A 92 -7.51 10.86 -14.59
CA GLU A 92 -6.67 10.54 -15.73
C GLU A 92 -5.25 11.10 -15.55
N GLU A 93 -5.13 12.36 -15.12
CA GLU A 93 -3.83 12.97 -14.82
C GLU A 93 -3.18 12.34 -13.59
N ALA A 94 -3.96 12.00 -12.57
CA ALA A 94 -3.46 11.28 -11.40
C ALA A 94 -2.90 9.90 -11.79
N LEU A 95 -3.60 9.19 -12.67
CA LEU A 95 -3.21 7.86 -13.14
C LEU A 95 -1.91 7.94 -13.94
N ALA A 96 -1.84 8.84 -14.91
CA ALA A 96 -0.64 9.04 -15.73
C ALA A 96 0.58 9.37 -14.87
N LEU A 97 0.43 10.30 -13.91
CA LEU A 97 1.52 10.65 -13.00
C LEU A 97 1.92 9.47 -12.09
N ALA A 98 0.96 8.69 -11.59
CA ALA A 98 1.25 7.54 -10.74
C ALA A 98 2.02 6.44 -11.50
N TYR A 99 1.71 6.20 -12.79
CA TYR A 99 2.49 5.31 -13.65
C TYR A 99 3.92 5.82 -13.86
N GLU A 100 4.12 7.10 -14.20
CA GLU A 100 5.46 7.69 -14.33
C GLU A 100 6.30 7.54 -13.05
N CYS A 101 5.65 7.70 -11.88
CA CYS A 101 6.28 7.48 -10.59
C CYS A 101 6.63 6.02 -10.36
N SER A 102 5.73 5.09 -10.71
CA SER A 102 5.99 3.65 -10.61
C SER A 102 7.18 3.24 -11.47
N ASP A 103 7.22 3.65 -12.73
CA ASP A 103 8.30 3.33 -13.66
C ASP A 103 9.64 3.91 -13.20
N THR A 104 9.63 5.13 -12.67
CA THR A 104 10.83 5.78 -12.11
C THR A 104 11.33 5.03 -10.87
N GLN A 105 10.42 4.61 -9.99
CA GLN A 105 10.76 3.82 -8.82
C GLN A 105 11.35 2.46 -9.22
N GLU A 106 10.71 1.74 -10.15
CA GLU A 106 11.16 0.43 -10.64
C GLU A 106 12.57 0.52 -11.27
N ARG A 107 12.84 1.56 -12.09
CA ARG A 107 14.19 1.82 -12.62
C ARG A 107 15.22 2.02 -11.50
N SER A 108 14.90 2.82 -10.48
CA SER A 108 15.80 3.03 -9.35
C SER A 108 16.07 1.75 -8.55
N HIS A 109 15.04 0.91 -8.37
CA HIS A 109 15.15 -0.38 -7.69
C HIS A 109 16.02 -1.37 -8.49
N ALA A 110 15.90 -1.39 -9.81
CA ALA A 110 16.72 -2.24 -10.67
C ALA A 110 18.22 -1.90 -10.56
N ILE A 111 18.57 -0.62 -10.38
CA ILE A 111 19.95 -0.21 -10.12
C ILE A 111 20.35 -0.60 -8.70
N PHE A 112 19.49 -0.34 -7.71
CA PHE A 112 19.77 -0.65 -6.31
C PHE A 112 19.99 -2.15 -6.06
N ALA A 113 19.26 -3.02 -6.78
CA ALA A 113 19.41 -4.47 -6.69
C ALA A 113 20.83 -4.96 -7.06
N GLN A 114 21.59 -4.19 -7.84
CA GLN A 114 22.99 -4.49 -8.18
C GLN A 114 23.95 -4.27 -6.99
N ILE A 115 23.52 -3.49 -6.00
CA ILE A 115 24.30 -3.18 -4.79
C ILE A 115 24.08 -4.26 -3.72
N THR A 116 22.88 -4.82 -3.65
CA THR A 116 22.51 -5.83 -2.66
C THR A 116 23.11 -7.20 -2.99
N ARG A 117 24.03 -7.68 -2.14
CA ARG A 117 24.84 -8.89 -2.33
C ARG A 117 24.03 -10.19 -2.50
N ASP A 118 22.81 -10.23 -2.00
CA ASP A 118 22.01 -11.45 -1.92
C ASP A 118 21.12 -11.67 -3.15
N GLY A 119 21.17 -10.77 -4.15
CA GLY A 119 20.35 -10.87 -5.35
C GLY A 119 18.84 -10.86 -5.06
N VAL A 120 18.44 -10.43 -3.86
CA VAL A 120 17.04 -10.35 -3.45
C VAL A 120 16.39 -9.29 -4.32
N PRO A 121 15.46 -9.67 -5.22
CA PRO A 121 14.74 -8.69 -6.02
C PRO A 121 14.04 -7.75 -5.06
N MET A 122 14.33 -6.46 -5.18
CA MET A 122 13.65 -5.47 -4.36
C MET A 122 12.18 -5.49 -4.77
N ARG A 123 11.32 -5.98 -3.88
CA ARG A 123 9.87 -6.10 -4.12
C ARG A 123 9.35 -4.76 -4.64
N THR A 124 8.48 -4.80 -5.65
CA THR A 124 7.84 -3.61 -6.23
C THR A 124 7.29 -2.74 -5.10
N SER A 125 7.62 -1.45 -5.09
CA SER A 125 7.17 -0.54 -4.03
C SER A 125 5.63 -0.57 -3.96
N PRO A 126 5.02 -1.02 -2.85
CA PRO A 126 3.58 -1.21 -2.78
C PRO A 126 2.81 0.11 -2.88
N TYR A 127 3.48 1.25 -2.65
CA TYR A 127 2.85 2.57 -2.62
C TYR A 127 2.24 2.97 -3.98
N TRP A 128 3.02 2.96 -5.07
CA TRP A 128 2.53 3.38 -6.39
C TRP A 128 1.54 2.38 -6.97
N SER A 129 1.79 1.09 -6.83
CA SER A 129 0.86 0.04 -7.26
C SER A 129 -0.49 0.14 -6.57
N LYS A 130 -0.50 0.45 -5.27
CA LYS A 130 -1.73 0.71 -4.54
C LYS A 130 -2.44 1.96 -5.05
N ASP A 131 -1.73 3.06 -5.26
CA ASP A 131 -2.35 4.30 -5.72
C ASP A 131 -2.93 4.19 -7.13
N ILE A 132 -2.21 3.57 -8.08
CA ILE A 132 -2.70 3.26 -9.43
C ILE A 132 -4.01 2.49 -9.36
N ALA A 133 -4.03 1.38 -8.61
CA ALA A 133 -5.21 0.56 -8.51
C ALA A 133 -6.35 1.22 -7.69
N ILE A 134 -6.08 2.19 -6.81
CA ILE A 134 -7.12 3.07 -6.24
C ILE A 134 -7.71 3.98 -7.30
N ILE A 135 -6.88 4.56 -8.17
CA ILE A 135 -7.30 5.51 -9.21
C ILE A 135 -8.17 4.80 -10.24
N LEU A 136 -7.73 3.65 -10.77
CA LEU A 136 -8.50 2.81 -11.69
C LEU A 136 -9.90 2.49 -11.15
N ARG A 137 -9.97 2.09 -9.86
CA ARG A 137 -11.26 1.87 -9.18
C ARG A 137 -12.13 3.12 -9.13
N LYS A 138 -11.56 4.29 -8.84
CA LYS A 138 -12.32 5.55 -8.81
C LYS A 138 -12.87 5.91 -10.19
N MET A 139 -12.14 5.58 -11.26
CA MET A 139 -12.58 5.72 -12.65
C MET A 139 -13.62 4.68 -13.05
N LYS A 140 -13.90 3.69 -12.19
CA LYS A 140 -14.72 2.50 -12.46
C LYS A 140 -14.18 1.62 -13.59
N ASP A 141 -12.88 1.72 -13.89
CA ASP A 141 -12.20 0.83 -14.82
C ASP A 141 -11.71 -0.40 -14.05
N TYR A 142 -12.66 -1.29 -13.73
CA TYR A 142 -12.38 -2.47 -12.92
C TYR A 142 -11.57 -3.52 -13.68
N ASP A 143 -11.74 -3.60 -15.01
CA ASP A 143 -10.97 -4.51 -15.86
C ASP A 143 -9.49 -4.11 -15.89
N ALA A 144 -9.20 -2.81 -16.06
CA ALA A 144 -7.83 -2.33 -15.95
C ALA A 144 -7.26 -2.49 -14.52
N GLU A 145 -8.08 -2.28 -13.47
CA GLU A 145 -7.65 -2.54 -12.09
C GLU A 145 -7.22 -4.01 -11.90
N VAL A 146 -8.00 -4.96 -12.43
CA VAL A 146 -7.68 -6.40 -12.37
C VAL A 146 -6.41 -6.71 -13.13
N GLY A 147 -6.31 -6.30 -14.41
CA GLY A 147 -5.15 -6.59 -15.25
C GLY A 147 -3.85 -6.03 -14.66
N TYR A 148 -3.88 -4.81 -14.14
CA TYR A 148 -2.74 -4.20 -13.47
C TYR A 148 -2.29 -4.98 -12.22
N LEU A 149 -3.24 -5.39 -11.37
CA LEU A 149 -2.92 -6.12 -10.14
C LEU A 149 -2.45 -7.57 -10.41
N GLU A 150 -2.91 -8.18 -11.49
CA GLU A 150 -2.41 -9.48 -11.96
C GLU A 150 -0.96 -9.38 -12.41
N GLU A 151 -0.63 -8.39 -13.26
CA GLU A 151 0.76 -8.14 -13.69
C GLU A 151 1.71 -7.95 -12.48
N LYS A 152 1.29 -7.18 -11.47
CA LYS A 152 2.11 -6.96 -10.27
C LYS A 152 2.23 -8.21 -9.38
N LEU A 153 1.24 -9.09 -9.37
CA LEU A 153 1.34 -10.38 -8.68
C LEU A 153 2.19 -11.39 -9.44
N ASP A 154 2.20 -11.36 -10.77
CA ASP A 154 3.10 -12.20 -11.55
C ASP A 154 4.58 -11.85 -11.25
N ALA A 155 4.86 -10.56 -10.98
CA ALA A 155 6.19 -10.09 -10.57
C ALA A 155 6.54 -10.38 -9.10
N ASP A 156 5.56 -10.33 -8.17
CA ASP A 156 5.74 -10.62 -6.74
C ASP A 156 4.56 -11.46 -6.20
N PRO A 157 4.55 -12.79 -6.42
CA PRO A 157 3.41 -13.65 -6.10
C PRO A 157 3.04 -13.70 -4.61
N GLU A 158 4.01 -13.40 -3.74
CA GLU A 158 3.83 -13.39 -2.29
C GLU A 158 3.28 -12.06 -1.76
N ASN A 159 2.96 -11.10 -2.63
CA ASN A 159 2.47 -9.80 -2.22
C ASN A 159 1.02 -9.86 -1.73
N MET A 160 0.87 -10.12 -0.42
CA MET A 160 -0.43 -10.27 0.24
C MET A 160 -1.32 -9.02 0.12
N GLU A 161 -0.74 -7.81 0.09
CA GLU A 161 -1.52 -6.58 -0.07
C GLU A 161 -2.13 -6.48 -1.47
N ILE A 162 -1.33 -6.73 -2.52
CA ILE A 162 -1.82 -6.74 -3.91
C ILE A 162 -2.85 -7.86 -4.11
N ASN A 163 -2.62 -9.04 -3.54
CA ASN A 163 -3.56 -10.16 -3.59
C ASN A 163 -4.93 -9.85 -2.96
N ALA A 164 -4.93 -9.28 -1.75
CA ALA A 164 -6.16 -8.84 -1.10
C ALA A 164 -6.92 -7.79 -1.91
N ARG A 165 -6.18 -6.99 -2.69
CA ARG A 165 -6.75 -5.92 -3.54
C ARG A 165 -7.31 -6.48 -4.85
N LEU A 166 -6.61 -7.43 -5.48
CA LEU A 166 -7.06 -8.15 -6.68
C LEU A 166 -8.36 -8.90 -6.40
N SER A 167 -8.44 -9.58 -5.26
CA SER A 167 -9.67 -10.28 -4.84
C SER A 167 -10.88 -9.34 -4.78
N LYS A 168 -10.69 -8.10 -4.30
CA LYS A 168 -11.75 -7.08 -4.26
C LYS A 168 -12.07 -6.54 -5.66
N ALA A 169 -11.05 -6.28 -6.48
CA ALA A 169 -11.22 -5.78 -7.85
C ALA A 169 -12.04 -6.75 -8.71
N ARG A 170 -11.75 -8.06 -8.63
CA ARG A 170 -12.51 -9.12 -9.34
C ARG A 170 -13.98 -9.16 -8.94
N VAL A 171 -14.31 -8.96 -7.66
CA VAL A 171 -15.71 -8.87 -7.19
C VAL A 171 -16.41 -7.64 -7.75
N LEU A 172 -15.71 -6.51 -7.89
CA LEU A 172 -16.29 -5.29 -8.48
C LEU A 172 -16.50 -5.45 -9.98
N ALA A 173 -15.52 -5.98 -10.72
CA ALA A 173 -15.63 -6.26 -12.15
C ALA A 173 -16.81 -7.22 -12.46
N ALA A 174 -16.95 -8.30 -11.69
CA ALA A 174 -18.06 -9.25 -11.87
C ALA A 174 -19.44 -8.62 -11.59
N LYS A 175 -19.53 -7.66 -10.66
CA LYS A 175 -20.77 -6.93 -10.40
C LYS A 175 -21.10 -5.95 -11.50
N ASP A 176 -20.08 -5.27 -12.03
CA ASP A 176 -20.24 -4.30 -13.11
C ASP A 176 -20.70 -4.98 -14.41
N ALA A 177 -20.13 -6.14 -14.74
CA ALA A 177 -20.53 -6.95 -15.90
C ALA A 177 -21.95 -7.55 -15.81
N ALA A 178 -22.58 -7.52 -14.63
CA ALA A 178 -23.93 -8.05 -14.41
C ALA A 178 -25.03 -6.97 -14.47
N LEU A 179 -24.65 -5.68 -14.59
CA LEU A 179 -25.56 -4.53 -14.71
C LEU A 179 -25.81 -4.18 -16.18
#